data_AF-A0A974NUI0-F1
#
_entry.id   AF-A0A974NUI0-F1
#
_cell.length_a   1.000
_cell.length_b   1.000
_cell.length_c   1.000
_cell.angle_alpha   90.00
_cell.angle_beta   90.00
_cell.angle_gamma   90.00
#
_symmetry.space_group_name_H-M   'P 1'
#
loop_
_entity.id
_entity.type
_entity.pdbx_description
1 polymer ?
#
loop_
_entity_poly.entity_id
_entity_poly.type
_entity_poly.pdbx_seq_one_letter_code
_entity_poly.pdbx_strand_id
1 'polypeptide(L)'
;MIPRASWRAIKDRLGRRQAFIATTVDRAAIRTVIRNAHRHYAVARACDVLPISTMQWSSVMMHHDGAHIALVDVEQANAVSFLFARMAWLEHPIFSYIEFMIRAAETFYDDGDVTLAAAIAERANDRLWAYCCHHETEARILRPVAIDELLPTILKSRLILAFITGHEIGHLAQASEDPGTQPLFDWVAARHDAINTDRKDPKLPFERFLEPEVTQKFDTDGVPTGFSIQTTKFARQFLHMRRQQIQETQADALGVILATQTAIDAGISVADLFGFFPKILEHTDMLMMLRRTVARLPRGEKSSAIATERSSLFARLCLYLELVRGLRDGAVDAPAEVIAYWSGLAEQDLVTMEQLANDGTLDVLAMRAALMCRGGIEVGLHGKLSDPLRDDYHDLGPFGGNLSMAYAHRQLPDWLFRIETSFEWEPDDAAADAVVYGFAGAIRDITEISASETRSRWSVGRRDIMLEGSDAVFVELLRSARRQTFGRQLDTWWRGFETILRHRHEAARPA
;
A
#
# COMPACT_ATOMS: atom_id res chain seq x y z
N MET A 1 19.96 17.75 16.69
CA MET A 1 20.34 16.42 17.21
C MET A 1 19.66 16.20 18.54
N ILE A 2 18.59 15.43 18.53
CA ILE A 2 17.77 15.12 19.71
C ILE A 2 18.54 14.18 20.68
N PRO A 3 18.49 14.40 22.01
CA PRO A 3 19.15 13.54 22.99
C PRO A 3 18.64 12.09 22.98
N ARG A 4 19.50 11.11 23.32
CA ARG A 4 19.12 9.67 23.39
C ARG A 4 17.95 9.39 24.33
N ALA A 5 17.81 10.13 25.43
CA ALA A 5 16.70 9.95 26.37
C ALA A 5 15.36 10.41 25.73
N SER A 6 15.36 11.55 25.05
CA SER A 6 14.23 12.04 24.26
C SER A 6 13.84 11.05 23.15
N TRP A 7 14.82 10.39 22.54
CA TRP A 7 14.55 9.34 21.55
C TRP A 7 13.81 8.12 22.10
N ARG A 8 14.13 7.69 23.33
CA ARG A 8 13.36 6.63 23.98
C ARG A 8 11.92 7.08 24.25
N ALA A 9 11.76 8.30 24.78
CA ALA A 9 10.43 8.86 25.05
C ALA A 9 9.58 9.01 23.78
N ILE A 10 10.17 9.42 22.66
CA ILE A 10 9.47 9.48 21.36
C ILE A 10 9.00 8.09 20.92
N LYS A 11 9.88 7.09 21.02
CA LYS A 11 9.54 5.70 20.66
C LYS A 11 8.45 5.13 21.56
N ASP A 12 8.49 5.39 22.86
CA ASP A 12 7.48 4.95 23.82
C ASP A 12 6.13 5.63 23.56
N ARG A 13 6.14 6.90 23.12
CA ARG A 13 4.93 7.69 22.77
C ARG A 13 4.23 7.26 21.49
N LEU A 14 4.93 6.63 20.55
CA LEU A 14 4.31 6.14 19.31
C LEU A 14 3.20 5.11 19.59
N GLY A 15 3.29 4.40 20.71
CA GLY A 15 2.28 3.42 21.11
C GLY A 15 2.18 2.19 20.19
N ARG A 16 3.00 2.10 19.14
CA ARG A 16 3.04 1.02 18.14
C ARG A 16 3.87 -0.16 18.62
N ARG A 17 3.45 -1.36 18.27
CA ARG A 17 4.19 -2.58 18.57
C ARG A 17 5.34 -2.76 17.59
N GLN A 18 6.51 -3.09 18.13
CA GLN A 18 7.69 -3.41 17.32
C GLN A 18 7.46 -4.73 16.59
N ALA A 19 7.67 -4.76 15.27
CA ALA A 19 7.57 -5.99 14.48
C ALA A 19 8.90 -6.75 14.49
N PHE A 20 9.97 -6.05 14.11
CA PHE A 20 11.33 -6.57 14.03
C PHE A 20 12.35 -5.50 14.46
N ILE A 21 13.64 -5.85 14.44
CA ILE A 21 14.72 -4.90 14.67
C ILE A 21 15.20 -4.39 13.31
N ALA A 22 15.12 -3.08 13.08
CA ALA A 22 15.75 -2.46 11.92
C ALA A 22 17.26 -2.78 11.92
N THR A 23 17.76 -3.39 10.85
CA THR A 23 19.09 -3.97 10.80
C THR A 23 20.17 -2.91 10.60
N THR A 24 21.44 -3.31 10.73
CA THR A 24 22.58 -2.43 10.40
C THR A 24 22.59 -2.04 8.93
N VAL A 25 22.15 -2.94 8.04
CA VAL A 25 22.07 -2.68 6.59
C VAL A 25 20.99 -1.63 6.30
N ASP A 26 19.81 -1.74 6.91
CA ASP A 26 18.72 -0.76 6.72
C ASP A 26 19.15 0.64 7.19
N ARG A 27 19.81 0.70 8.36
CA ARG A 27 20.36 1.94 8.91
C ARG A 27 21.42 2.55 8.01
N ALA A 28 22.27 1.73 7.38
CA ALA A 28 23.30 2.21 6.47
C ALA A 28 22.68 2.79 5.19
N ALA A 29 21.70 2.12 4.60
CA ALA A 29 20.96 2.59 3.42
C ALA A 29 20.30 3.94 3.69
N ILE A 30 19.55 4.08 4.80
CA ILE A 30 18.90 5.33 5.20
C ILE A 30 19.93 6.47 5.36
N ARG A 31 21.08 6.21 6.01
CA ARG A 31 22.14 7.23 6.15
C ARG A 31 22.72 7.68 4.82
N THR A 32 22.83 6.79 3.85
CA THR A 32 23.29 7.15 2.50
C THR A 32 22.31 8.11 1.84
N VAL A 33 21.01 7.83 1.91
CA VAL A 33 19.96 8.72 1.38
C VAL A 33 20.00 10.10 2.04
N ILE A 34 20.06 10.14 3.39
CA ILE A 34 20.16 11.40 4.16
C ILE A 34 21.38 12.22 3.72
N ARG A 35 22.53 11.56 3.55
CA ARG A 35 23.77 12.23 3.13
C ARG A 35 23.63 12.84 1.74
N ASN A 36 22.99 12.12 0.81
CA ASN A 36 22.74 12.61 -0.54
C ASN A 36 21.79 13.80 -0.54
N ALA A 37 20.72 13.75 0.27
CA ALA A 37 19.79 14.84 0.46
C ALA A 37 20.49 16.10 1.02
N HIS A 38 21.29 15.97 2.08
CA HIS A 38 22.04 17.10 2.63
C HIS A 38 23.09 17.67 1.67
N ARG A 39 23.70 16.84 0.83
CA ARG A 39 24.72 17.28 -0.13
C ARG A 39 24.12 18.16 -1.22
N HIS A 40 22.92 17.84 -1.69
CA HIS A 40 22.35 18.48 -2.87
C HIS A 40 21.28 19.52 -2.52
N TYR A 41 20.31 19.17 -1.69
CA TYR A 41 19.19 20.04 -1.35
C TYR A 41 19.41 20.85 -0.07
N ALA A 42 20.56 20.68 0.59
CA ALA A 42 20.88 21.36 1.84
C ALA A 42 19.81 21.21 2.95
N VAL A 43 18.96 20.16 2.87
CA VAL A 43 17.84 19.92 3.80
C VAL A 43 18.30 20.16 5.23
N ALA A 44 17.61 21.04 5.95
CA ALA A 44 18.04 21.53 7.25
C ALA A 44 18.51 20.40 8.19
N ARG A 45 19.63 20.62 8.90
CA ARG A 45 20.14 19.72 9.96
C ARG A 45 19.16 19.51 11.13
N ALA A 46 18.03 20.21 11.12
CA ALA A 46 16.94 20.09 12.09
C ALA A 46 15.94 18.95 11.74
N CYS A 47 16.13 18.29 10.60
CA CYS A 47 15.36 17.13 10.16
C CYS A 47 16.06 15.83 10.58
N ASP A 48 15.52 15.14 11.59
CA ASP A 48 16.07 13.87 12.08
C ASP A 48 15.28 12.69 11.45
N VAL A 49 15.97 11.83 10.69
CA VAL A 49 15.36 10.63 10.07
C VAL A 49 15.81 9.39 10.83
N LEU A 50 14.86 8.58 11.30
CA LEU A 50 15.15 7.37 12.07
C LEU A 50 14.41 6.14 11.55
N PRO A 51 15.10 4.99 11.45
CA PRO A 51 14.42 3.74 11.20
C PRO A 51 13.65 3.26 12.43
N ILE A 52 12.41 2.85 12.19
CA ILE A 52 11.57 2.04 13.07
C ILE A 52 11.14 0.78 12.32
N SER A 53 10.57 -0.19 13.03
CA SER A 53 9.97 -1.41 12.45
C SER A 53 8.73 -1.70 13.29
N THR A 54 7.55 -1.46 12.74
CA THR A 54 6.29 -1.55 13.49
C THR A 54 5.23 -2.37 12.77
N MET A 55 4.28 -2.90 13.54
CA MET A 55 3.15 -3.68 13.02
C MET A 55 2.16 -2.83 12.19
N GLN A 56 2.24 -1.51 12.25
CA GLN A 56 1.41 -0.63 11.41
C GLN A 56 2.02 -0.36 10.02
N TRP A 57 3.31 -0.70 9.81
CA TRP A 57 4.02 -0.62 8.53
C TRP A 57 3.78 0.69 7.76
N SER A 58 3.75 1.82 8.49
CA SER A 58 3.83 3.15 7.89
C SER A 58 4.86 3.99 8.60
N SER A 59 5.53 4.83 7.84
CA SER A 59 6.27 5.94 8.40
C SER A 59 5.36 6.92 9.16
N VAL A 60 5.98 7.74 10.02
CA VAL A 60 5.32 8.81 10.76
C VAL A 60 6.22 10.01 10.84
N MET A 61 5.63 11.19 10.64
CA MET A 61 6.27 12.44 10.99
C MET A 61 5.82 12.95 12.35
N MET A 62 6.76 13.47 13.13
CA MET A 62 6.51 14.06 14.43
C MET A 62 7.26 15.37 14.62
N HIS A 63 6.68 16.25 15.42
CA HIS A 63 7.35 17.44 15.92
C HIS A 63 7.77 17.21 17.37
N HIS A 64 9.03 17.50 17.71
CA HIS A 64 9.52 17.41 19.08
C HIS A 64 10.56 18.50 19.33
N ASP A 65 10.34 19.33 20.35
CA ASP A 65 11.26 20.38 20.80
C ASP A 65 11.79 21.28 19.66
N GLY A 66 10.92 21.64 18.71
CA GLY A 66 11.27 22.48 17.56
C GLY A 66 11.98 21.76 16.41
N ALA A 67 12.13 20.44 16.46
CA ALA A 67 12.66 19.61 15.38
C ALA A 67 11.55 18.81 14.68
N HIS A 68 11.70 18.63 13.36
CA HIS A 68 10.87 17.74 12.56
C HIS A 68 11.56 16.38 12.44
N ILE A 69 10.81 15.31 12.67
CA ILE A 69 11.34 13.95 12.73
C ILE A 69 10.56 13.07 11.78
N ALA A 70 11.25 12.36 10.89
CA ALA A 70 10.66 11.25 10.15
C ALA A 70 11.08 9.93 10.77
N LEU A 71 10.09 9.12 11.12
CA LEU A 71 10.27 7.76 11.57
C LEU A 71 9.95 6.85 10.38
N VAL A 72 10.99 6.40 9.68
CA VAL A 72 10.88 5.55 8.49
C VAL A 72 10.63 4.11 8.92
N ASP A 73 9.48 3.56 8.56
CA ASP A 73 9.16 2.17 8.90
C ASP A 73 9.75 1.20 7.86
N VAL A 74 10.77 0.44 8.27
CA VAL A 74 11.40 -0.54 7.38
C VAL A 74 10.46 -1.69 7.01
N GLU A 75 9.39 -1.93 7.79
CA GLU A 75 8.39 -2.95 7.44
C GLU A 75 7.56 -2.55 6.23
N GLN A 76 7.37 -1.25 5.98
CA GLN A 76 6.75 -0.77 4.74
C GLN A 76 7.59 -1.18 3.53
N ALA A 77 8.91 -0.95 3.60
CA ALA A 77 9.82 -1.36 2.54
C ALA A 77 9.88 -2.89 2.38
N ASN A 78 9.85 -3.65 3.49
CA ASN A 78 9.84 -5.10 3.48
C ASN A 78 8.55 -5.68 2.86
N ALA A 79 7.39 -5.09 3.17
CA ALA A 79 6.10 -5.48 2.59
C ALA A 79 6.10 -5.28 1.08
N VAL A 80 6.51 -4.10 0.61
CA VAL A 80 6.64 -3.80 -0.82
C VAL A 80 7.66 -4.74 -1.48
N SER A 81 8.81 -4.95 -0.86
CA SER A 81 9.84 -5.89 -1.35
C SER A 81 9.31 -7.31 -1.50
N PHE A 82 8.45 -7.75 -0.58
CA PHE A 82 7.81 -9.05 -0.64
C PHE A 82 6.86 -9.14 -1.85
N LEU A 83 6.01 -8.14 -2.08
CA LEU A 83 5.11 -8.11 -3.24
C LEU A 83 5.89 -8.14 -4.56
N PHE A 84 6.99 -7.41 -4.66
CA PHE A 84 7.89 -7.48 -5.82
C PHE A 84 8.51 -8.86 -6.03
N ALA A 85 8.94 -9.53 -4.95
CA ALA A 85 9.44 -10.89 -5.03
C ALA A 85 8.43 -11.88 -5.60
N ARG A 86 7.14 -11.71 -5.29
CA ARG A 86 6.07 -12.54 -5.85
C ARG A 86 5.84 -12.27 -7.33
N MET A 87 5.85 -11.01 -7.74
CA MET A 87 5.68 -10.62 -9.14
C MET A 87 6.82 -11.13 -10.02
N ALA A 88 8.07 -10.96 -9.61
CA ALA A 88 9.24 -11.34 -10.42
C ALA A 88 9.36 -12.85 -10.65
N TRP A 89 8.86 -13.66 -9.72
CA TRP A 89 8.84 -15.12 -9.86
C TRP A 89 7.58 -15.66 -10.51
N LEU A 90 6.69 -14.75 -10.96
CA LEU A 90 5.37 -15.07 -11.50
C LEU A 90 4.64 -16.06 -10.59
N GLU A 91 4.74 -15.84 -9.27
CA GLU A 91 4.12 -16.76 -8.33
C GLU A 91 2.59 -16.61 -8.34
N HIS A 92 1.88 -17.70 -8.03
CA HIS A 92 0.42 -17.69 -7.97
C HIS A 92 -0.14 -16.60 -7.02
N PRO A 93 -1.35 -16.08 -7.28
CA PRO A 93 -1.99 -15.04 -6.47
C PRO A 93 -2.08 -15.33 -4.97
N ILE A 94 -2.17 -16.62 -4.59
CA ILE A 94 -2.19 -17.06 -3.19
C ILE A 94 -1.01 -16.49 -2.37
N PHE A 95 0.16 -16.30 -2.96
CA PHE A 95 1.31 -15.81 -2.18
C PHE A 95 1.23 -14.33 -1.84
N SER A 96 0.69 -13.52 -2.74
CA SER A 96 0.39 -12.11 -2.47
C SER A 96 -0.80 -11.98 -1.51
N TYR A 97 -1.83 -12.83 -1.65
CA TYR A 97 -2.93 -12.93 -0.69
C TYR A 97 -2.44 -13.14 0.74
N ILE A 98 -1.52 -14.10 0.96
CA ILE A 98 -0.99 -14.40 2.31
C ILE A 98 -0.32 -13.18 2.92
N GLU A 99 0.44 -12.39 2.15
CA GLU A 99 1.06 -11.17 2.69
C GLU A 99 0.02 -10.14 3.09
N PHE A 100 -1.00 -9.89 2.26
CA PHE A 100 -2.07 -8.95 2.62
C PHE A 100 -2.86 -9.41 3.86
N MET A 101 -3.14 -10.72 3.99
CA MET A 101 -3.77 -11.27 5.20
C MET A 101 -2.91 -11.07 6.44
N ILE A 102 -1.59 -11.32 6.35
CA ILE A 102 -0.66 -11.09 7.46
C ILE A 102 -0.63 -9.60 7.84
N ARG A 103 -0.58 -8.68 6.87
CA ARG A 103 -0.60 -7.23 7.15
C ARG A 103 -1.91 -6.78 7.79
N ALA A 104 -3.04 -7.35 7.39
CA ALA A 104 -4.31 -7.09 8.04
C ALA A 104 -4.32 -7.59 9.49
N ALA A 105 -3.81 -8.80 9.75
CA ALA A 105 -3.68 -9.35 11.10
C ALA A 105 -2.73 -8.50 11.98
N GLU A 106 -1.57 -8.08 11.45
CA GLU A 106 -0.65 -7.15 12.14
C GLU A 106 -1.35 -5.84 12.52
N THR A 107 -2.18 -5.30 11.61
CA THR A 107 -2.95 -4.07 11.85
C THR A 107 -3.97 -4.26 12.97
N PHE A 108 -4.80 -5.30 12.90
CA PHE A 108 -5.79 -5.59 13.95
C PHE A 108 -5.15 -5.83 15.31
N TYR A 109 -4.01 -6.50 15.32
CA TYR A 109 -3.28 -6.78 16.54
C TYR A 109 -2.71 -5.50 17.19
N ASP A 110 -2.20 -4.58 16.38
CA ASP A 110 -1.72 -3.28 16.84
C ASP A 110 -2.88 -2.42 17.39
N ASP A 111 -4.06 -2.48 16.74
CA ASP A 111 -5.30 -1.85 17.20
C ASP A 111 -5.91 -2.52 18.45
N GLY A 112 -5.39 -3.69 18.86
CA GLY A 112 -5.81 -4.43 20.05
C GLY A 112 -6.86 -5.51 19.82
N ASP A 113 -7.28 -5.76 18.58
CA ASP A 113 -8.21 -6.83 18.21
C ASP A 113 -7.50 -8.15 17.91
N VAL A 114 -7.03 -8.80 18.98
CA VAL A 114 -6.24 -10.04 18.89
C VAL A 114 -7.04 -11.21 18.29
N THR A 115 -8.35 -11.25 18.51
CA THR A 115 -9.18 -12.35 18.02
C THR A 115 -9.38 -12.26 16.53
N LEU A 116 -9.70 -11.07 16.02
CA LEU A 116 -9.80 -10.89 14.58
C LEU A 116 -8.43 -11.08 13.91
N ALA A 117 -7.37 -10.60 14.54
CA ALA A 117 -6.00 -10.85 14.08
C ALA A 117 -5.67 -12.35 14.00
N ALA A 118 -6.07 -13.14 14.99
CA ALA A 118 -5.91 -14.59 15.01
C ALA A 118 -6.75 -15.27 13.91
N ALA A 119 -8.03 -14.92 13.78
CA ALA A 119 -8.93 -15.50 12.78
C ALA A 119 -8.44 -15.23 11.34
N ILE A 120 -7.91 -14.04 11.07
CA ILE A 120 -7.31 -13.70 9.77
C ILE A 120 -6.04 -14.51 9.53
N ALA A 121 -5.18 -14.65 10.53
CA ALA A 121 -3.97 -15.47 10.42
C ALA A 121 -4.30 -16.95 10.21
N GLU A 122 -5.32 -17.48 10.87
CA GLU A 122 -5.80 -18.86 10.67
C GLU A 122 -6.35 -19.03 9.24
N ARG A 123 -7.21 -18.12 8.77
CA ARG A 123 -7.72 -18.16 7.39
C ARG A 123 -6.60 -18.13 6.36
N ALA A 124 -5.57 -17.32 6.57
CA ALA A 124 -4.41 -17.28 5.68
C ALA A 124 -3.76 -18.67 5.56
N ASN A 125 -3.48 -19.33 6.69
CA ASN A 125 -2.91 -20.68 6.68
C ASN A 125 -3.85 -21.72 6.06
N ASP A 126 -5.15 -21.64 6.33
CA ASP A 126 -6.15 -22.53 5.73
C ASP A 126 -6.14 -22.43 4.19
N ARG A 127 -6.07 -21.22 3.64
CA ARG A 127 -5.99 -21.02 2.17
C ARG A 127 -4.69 -21.56 1.60
N LEU A 128 -3.57 -21.38 2.29
CA LEU A 128 -2.28 -21.92 1.87
C LEU A 128 -2.28 -23.47 1.90
N TRP A 129 -2.91 -24.07 2.91
CA TRP A 129 -3.10 -25.52 2.99
C TRP A 129 -3.99 -26.03 1.86
N ALA A 130 -5.13 -25.37 1.61
CA ALA A 130 -6.04 -25.72 0.53
C ALA A 130 -5.36 -25.68 -0.85
N TYR A 131 -4.51 -24.68 -1.09
CA TYR A 131 -3.68 -24.59 -2.29
C TYR A 131 -2.76 -25.83 -2.43
N CYS A 132 -2.08 -26.22 -1.35
CA CYS A 132 -1.18 -27.39 -1.40
C CYS A 132 -1.95 -28.70 -1.62
N CYS A 133 -3.11 -28.87 -0.97
CA CYS A 133 -3.99 -30.02 -1.21
C CYS A 133 -4.52 -30.07 -2.65
N HIS A 134 -4.90 -28.94 -3.24
CA HIS A 134 -5.32 -28.86 -4.62
C HIS A 134 -4.23 -29.34 -5.59
N HIS A 135 -2.97 -29.04 -5.27
CA HIS A 135 -1.78 -29.52 -6.00
C HIS A 135 -1.23 -30.87 -5.49
N GLU A 136 -2.02 -31.65 -4.75
CA GLU A 136 -1.66 -32.98 -4.21
C GLU A 136 -0.34 -33.02 -3.40
N THR A 137 0.00 -31.90 -2.78
CA THR A 137 1.28 -31.66 -2.10
C THR A 137 1.06 -31.26 -0.65
N GLU A 138 0.28 -32.04 0.11
CA GLU A 138 -0.16 -31.73 1.49
C GLU A 138 0.95 -31.23 2.47
N ALA A 139 2.22 -31.56 2.23
CA ALA A 139 3.35 -31.10 3.05
C ALA A 139 4.27 -30.08 2.37
N ARG A 140 4.05 -29.75 1.09
CA ARG A 140 4.97 -28.96 0.25
C ARG A 140 4.21 -27.87 -0.50
N ILE A 141 4.81 -26.69 -0.55
CA ILE A 141 4.26 -25.57 -1.32
C ILE A 141 4.81 -25.64 -2.74
N LEU A 142 3.95 -25.95 -3.71
CA LEU A 142 4.29 -25.87 -5.12
C LEU A 142 4.44 -24.40 -5.55
N ARG A 143 5.40 -24.12 -6.44
CA ARG A 143 5.62 -22.77 -6.98
C ARG A 143 6.00 -22.88 -8.45
N PRO A 144 5.38 -22.09 -9.34
CA PRO A 144 5.93 -21.82 -10.66
C PRO A 144 7.22 -21.03 -10.47
N VAL A 145 8.22 -21.30 -11.32
CA VAL A 145 9.50 -20.59 -11.27
C VAL A 145 9.86 -20.13 -12.68
N ALA A 146 9.65 -18.84 -12.93
CA ALA A 146 10.45 -18.07 -13.88
C ALA A 146 11.31 -17.10 -13.05
N ILE A 147 12.51 -16.76 -13.51
CA ILE A 147 13.43 -15.90 -12.76
C ILE A 147 13.70 -14.63 -13.56
N ASP A 148 13.33 -13.48 -12.98
CA ASP A 148 13.90 -12.20 -13.35
C ASP A 148 15.23 -11.99 -12.60
N GLU A 149 16.33 -11.84 -13.36
CA GLU A 149 17.69 -11.66 -12.82
C GLU A 149 17.91 -10.27 -12.19
N LEU A 150 17.07 -9.28 -12.49
CA LEU A 150 17.19 -7.89 -12.03
C LEU A 150 16.73 -7.72 -10.58
N LEU A 151 15.69 -8.45 -10.16
CA LEU A 151 15.08 -8.25 -8.85
C LEU A 151 16.05 -8.49 -7.68
N PRO A 152 16.91 -9.54 -7.66
CA PRO A 152 17.90 -9.70 -6.60
C PRO A 152 18.79 -8.46 -6.44
N THR A 153 19.14 -7.78 -7.53
CA THR A 153 19.94 -6.54 -7.50
C THR A 153 19.15 -5.40 -6.87
N ILE A 154 17.89 -5.21 -7.27
CA ILE A 154 16.97 -4.22 -6.69
C ILE A 154 16.77 -4.42 -5.18
N LEU A 155 16.55 -5.66 -4.75
CA LEU A 155 16.32 -5.97 -3.33
C LEU A 155 17.58 -5.80 -2.49
N LYS A 156 18.74 -6.24 -3.00
CA LYS A 156 20.04 -6.11 -2.30
C LYS A 156 20.48 -4.66 -2.18
N SER A 157 20.21 -3.82 -3.19
CA SER A 157 20.57 -2.40 -3.16
C SER A 157 19.72 -1.58 -2.18
N ARG A 158 18.62 -2.15 -1.66
CA ARG A 158 17.65 -1.45 -0.78
C ARG A 158 16.99 -0.25 -1.48
N LEU A 159 16.82 -0.33 -2.80
CA LEU A 159 16.22 0.72 -3.61
C LEU A 159 14.83 1.16 -3.12
N ILE A 160 13.97 0.21 -2.74
CA ILE A 160 12.62 0.50 -2.19
C ILE A 160 12.71 1.28 -0.88
N LEU A 161 13.63 0.89 0.01
CA LEU A 161 13.84 1.61 1.27
C LEU A 161 14.41 3.01 1.00
N ALA A 162 15.27 3.15 -0.01
CA ALA A 162 15.80 4.44 -0.41
C ALA A 162 14.71 5.38 -0.93
N PHE A 163 13.79 4.87 -1.75
CA PHE A 163 12.62 5.60 -2.23
C PHE A 163 11.72 6.08 -1.07
N ILE A 164 11.31 5.16 -0.18
CA ILE A 164 10.48 5.51 0.98
C ILE A 164 11.20 6.55 1.86
N THR A 165 12.49 6.37 2.11
CA THR A 165 13.28 7.33 2.90
C THR A 165 13.32 8.71 2.24
N GLY A 166 13.53 8.78 0.93
CA GLY A 166 13.54 10.03 0.18
C GLY A 166 12.17 10.72 0.18
N HIS A 167 11.09 9.95 0.09
CA HIS A 167 9.72 10.43 0.22
C HIS A 167 9.46 11.06 1.59
N GLU A 168 9.85 10.40 2.69
CA GLU A 168 9.72 10.97 4.04
C GLU A 168 10.58 12.24 4.23
N ILE A 169 11.77 12.29 3.62
CA ILE A 169 12.59 13.52 3.61
C ILE A 169 11.87 14.64 2.87
N GLY A 170 11.12 14.33 1.81
CA GLY A 170 10.31 15.29 1.07
C GLY A 170 9.25 15.93 1.96
N HIS A 171 8.53 15.12 2.73
CA HIS A 171 7.59 15.62 3.71
C HIS A 171 8.23 16.45 4.83
N LEU A 172 9.43 16.07 5.28
CA LEU A 172 10.18 16.88 6.24
C LEU A 172 10.54 18.25 5.66
N ALA A 173 11.02 18.29 4.42
CA ALA A 173 11.37 19.52 3.74
C ALA A 173 10.16 20.45 3.55
N GLN A 174 8.99 19.88 3.25
CA GLN A 174 7.71 20.62 3.23
C GLN A 174 7.35 21.18 4.60
N ALA A 175 7.46 20.37 5.65
CA ALA A 175 7.10 20.78 7.01
C ALA A 175 8.03 21.87 7.56
N SER A 176 9.30 21.88 7.15
CA SER A 176 10.29 22.88 7.53
C SER A 176 10.41 24.07 6.58
N GLU A 177 9.61 24.11 5.51
CA GLU A 177 9.68 25.12 4.44
C GLU A 177 11.12 25.29 3.90
N ASP A 178 11.78 24.17 3.60
CA ASP A 178 13.22 24.15 3.26
C ASP A 178 13.52 24.87 1.93
N PRO A 179 14.30 25.97 1.92
CA PRO A 179 14.56 26.75 0.72
C PRO A 179 15.33 25.99 -0.37
N GLY A 180 16.10 24.96 -0.01
CA GLY A 180 16.90 24.20 -0.96
C GLY A 180 16.06 23.22 -1.79
N THR A 181 14.91 22.80 -1.30
CA THR A 181 13.94 21.97 -2.04
C THR A 181 12.87 22.76 -2.79
N GLN A 182 12.71 24.05 -2.47
CA GLN A 182 11.65 24.90 -3.03
C GLN A 182 11.63 24.92 -4.57
N PRO A 183 12.76 25.05 -5.29
CA PRO A 183 12.74 25.05 -6.77
C PRO A 183 12.15 23.78 -7.37
N LEU A 184 12.48 22.61 -6.81
CA LEU A 184 11.89 21.33 -7.21
C LEU A 184 10.38 21.30 -6.92
N PHE A 185 9.98 21.74 -5.72
CA PHE A 185 8.59 21.72 -5.29
C PHE A 185 7.69 22.65 -6.10
N ASP A 186 8.18 23.84 -6.45
CA ASP A 186 7.50 24.78 -7.34
C ASP A 186 7.37 24.22 -8.75
N TRP A 187 8.43 23.54 -9.24
CA TRP A 187 8.40 22.87 -10.54
C TRP A 187 7.32 21.78 -10.58
N VAL A 188 7.25 20.92 -9.55
CA VAL A 188 6.23 19.86 -9.46
C VAL A 188 4.82 20.44 -9.39
N ALA A 189 4.61 21.49 -8.60
CA ALA A 189 3.31 22.15 -8.49
C ALA A 189 2.86 22.75 -9.84
N ALA A 190 3.77 23.40 -10.57
CA ALA A 190 3.47 23.95 -11.90
C ALA A 190 3.08 22.84 -12.91
N ARG A 191 3.73 21.68 -12.84
CA ARG A 191 3.39 20.52 -13.69
C ARG A 191 2.07 19.88 -13.31
N HIS A 192 1.77 19.77 -12.01
CA HIS A 192 0.46 19.31 -11.54
C HIS A 192 -0.63 20.19 -12.15
N ASP A 193 -0.51 21.51 -12.00
CA ASP A 193 -1.48 22.47 -12.52
C ASP A 193 -1.64 22.40 -14.04
N ALA A 194 -0.56 22.15 -14.79
CA ALA A 194 -0.59 22.06 -16.26
C ALA A 194 -1.37 20.84 -16.78
N ILE A 195 -1.35 19.73 -16.04
CA ILE A 195 -1.90 18.43 -16.46
C ILE A 195 -3.16 18.02 -15.69
N ASN A 196 -3.53 18.75 -14.62
CA ASN A 196 -4.69 18.47 -13.76
C ASN A 196 -6.05 18.74 -14.43
N THR A 197 -6.10 19.37 -15.59
CA THR A 197 -7.36 19.59 -16.30
C THR A 197 -7.56 18.52 -17.37
N ASP A 198 -8.64 17.74 -17.29
CA ASP A 198 -9.02 16.83 -18.37
C ASP A 198 -9.49 17.67 -19.56
N ARG A 199 -8.83 17.50 -20.71
CA ARG A 199 -9.11 18.26 -21.94
C ARG A 199 -10.04 17.50 -22.91
N LYS A 200 -10.56 16.33 -22.52
CA LYS A 200 -11.48 15.54 -23.36
C LYS A 200 -12.77 16.31 -23.70
N ASP A 201 -13.25 17.20 -22.83
CA ASP A 201 -14.33 18.15 -23.15
C ASP A 201 -13.84 19.61 -23.03
N PRO A 202 -13.59 20.31 -24.16
CA PRO A 202 -13.16 21.71 -24.16
C PRO A 202 -14.15 22.70 -23.54
N LYS A 203 -15.43 22.31 -23.37
CA LYS A 203 -16.50 23.19 -22.88
C LYS A 203 -16.69 23.12 -21.37
N LEU A 204 -16.20 22.06 -20.71
CA LEU A 204 -16.33 21.86 -19.27
C LEU A 204 -15.03 21.22 -18.71
N PRO A 205 -13.96 22.00 -18.55
CA PRO A 205 -12.76 21.51 -17.87
C PRO A 205 -13.13 21.14 -16.42
N PHE A 206 -12.89 19.87 -16.04
CA PHE A 206 -12.98 19.41 -14.66
C PHE A 206 -11.60 18.97 -14.16
N GLU A 207 -11.39 19.04 -12.85
CA GLU A 207 -10.12 18.60 -12.25
C GLU A 207 -10.00 17.08 -12.36
N ARG A 208 -9.11 16.64 -13.24
CA ARG A 208 -8.79 15.24 -13.58
C ARG A 208 -8.34 14.46 -12.36
N PHE A 209 -7.57 15.09 -11.49
CA PHE A 209 -6.97 14.43 -10.34
C PHE A 209 -7.74 14.61 -9.05
N LEU A 210 -8.96 15.15 -9.05
CA LEU A 210 -9.81 15.25 -7.86
C LEU A 210 -11.21 14.66 -8.09
N GLU A 211 -11.58 13.73 -7.22
CA GLU A 211 -12.83 12.98 -7.28
C GLU A 211 -13.48 12.97 -5.90
N PRO A 212 -14.81 13.12 -5.80
CA PRO A 212 -15.51 13.00 -4.53
C PRO A 212 -15.38 11.59 -3.93
N GLU A 213 -15.24 11.53 -2.61
CA GLU A 213 -15.32 10.28 -1.85
C GLU A 213 -16.69 9.63 -2.07
N VAL A 214 -16.65 8.32 -2.34
CA VAL A 214 -17.83 7.49 -2.53
C VAL A 214 -17.98 6.55 -1.33
N THR A 215 -19.16 6.54 -0.73
CA THR A 215 -19.50 5.62 0.35
C THR A 215 -20.47 4.56 -0.17
N GLN A 216 -20.08 3.29 -0.12
CA GLN A 216 -20.96 2.17 -0.43
C GLN A 216 -21.76 1.79 0.82
N LYS A 217 -23.08 1.66 0.67
CA LYS A 217 -24.00 1.30 1.77
C LYS A 217 -24.44 -0.15 1.65
N PHE A 218 -24.47 -0.82 2.79
CA PHE A 218 -24.91 -2.21 2.93
C PHE A 218 -26.02 -2.28 3.99
N ASP A 219 -27.03 -3.12 3.73
CA ASP A 219 -28.09 -3.41 4.70
C ASP A 219 -27.66 -4.45 5.75
N THR A 220 -28.61 -4.86 6.59
CA THR A 220 -28.42 -5.86 7.64
C THR A 220 -28.14 -7.27 7.13
N ASP A 221 -28.29 -7.54 5.83
CA ASP A 221 -27.96 -8.82 5.21
C ASP A 221 -26.63 -8.75 4.44
N GLY A 222 -26.02 -7.56 4.37
CA GLY A 222 -24.80 -7.29 3.62
C GLY A 222 -25.06 -6.97 2.15
N VAL A 223 -26.32 -6.76 1.76
CA VAL A 223 -26.72 -6.44 0.39
C VAL A 223 -26.39 -4.97 0.10
N PRO A 224 -25.77 -4.65 -1.05
CA PRO A 224 -25.55 -3.27 -1.47
C PRO A 224 -26.88 -2.55 -1.68
N THR A 225 -27.11 -1.47 -0.94
CA THR A 225 -28.35 -0.67 -1.03
C THR A 225 -28.17 0.62 -1.84
N GLY A 226 -26.92 0.95 -2.19
CA GLY A 226 -26.60 2.10 -3.02
C GLY A 226 -25.32 2.79 -2.59
N PHE A 227 -25.08 3.96 -3.18
CA PHE A 227 -23.90 4.77 -2.93
C PHE A 227 -24.29 6.17 -2.49
N SER A 228 -23.44 6.78 -1.67
CA SER A 228 -23.49 8.21 -1.36
C SER A 228 -22.24 8.88 -1.88
N ILE A 229 -22.42 9.84 -2.77
CA ILE A 229 -21.33 10.71 -3.24
C ILE A 229 -21.25 11.90 -2.28
N GLN A 230 -20.10 12.13 -1.67
CA GLN A 230 -19.94 13.18 -0.67
C GLN A 230 -19.61 14.56 -1.29
N THR A 231 -20.40 15.01 -2.27
CA THR A 231 -20.12 16.20 -3.10
C THR A 231 -19.98 17.50 -2.29
N THR A 232 -20.81 17.71 -1.26
CA THR A 232 -20.73 18.91 -0.41
C THR A 232 -19.48 18.91 0.48
N LYS A 233 -19.06 17.73 0.98
CA LYS A 233 -17.81 17.58 1.74
C LYS A 233 -16.62 17.85 0.82
N PHE A 234 -16.65 17.26 -0.38
CA PHE A 234 -15.66 17.48 -1.42
C PHE A 234 -15.51 18.96 -1.77
N ALA A 235 -16.60 19.67 -2.07
CA ALA A 235 -16.56 21.10 -2.39
C ALA A 235 -15.92 21.96 -1.27
N ARG A 236 -16.15 21.60 0.00
CA ARG A 236 -15.55 22.30 1.15
C ARG A 236 -14.07 21.98 1.36
N GLN A 237 -13.64 20.78 0.98
CA GLN A 237 -12.28 20.26 1.23
C GLN A 237 -11.38 20.28 -0.01
N PHE A 238 -11.92 20.67 -1.16
CA PHE A 238 -11.26 20.57 -2.46
C PHE A 238 -9.85 21.16 -2.49
N LEU A 239 -9.69 22.40 -2.04
CA LEU A 239 -8.38 23.06 -1.98
C LEU A 239 -7.40 22.34 -1.04
N HIS A 240 -7.90 21.75 0.03
CA HIS A 240 -7.08 20.96 0.95
C HIS A 240 -6.64 19.64 0.31
N MET A 241 -7.57 18.93 -0.36
CA MET A 241 -7.27 17.69 -1.08
C MET A 241 -6.25 17.93 -2.21
N ARG A 242 -6.41 19.02 -2.98
CA ARG A 242 -5.44 19.42 -4.00
C ARG A 242 -4.05 19.63 -3.41
N ARG A 243 -3.96 20.39 -2.31
CA ARG A 243 -2.68 20.64 -1.63
C ARG A 243 -2.05 19.35 -1.13
N GLN A 244 -2.82 18.45 -0.52
CA GLN A 244 -2.32 17.16 -0.07
C GLN A 244 -1.78 16.35 -1.26
N GLN A 245 -2.50 16.27 -2.37
CA GLN A 245 -2.02 15.55 -3.54
C GLN A 245 -0.74 16.13 -4.12
N ILE A 246 -0.61 17.46 -4.19
CA ILE A 246 0.64 18.14 -4.60
C ILE A 246 1.77 17.84 -3.62
N GLN A 247 1.51 17.84 -2.31
CA GLN A 247 2.51 17.51 -1.30
C GLN A 247 3.00 16.06 -1.42
N GLU A 248 2.10 15.10 -1.63
CA GLU A 248 2.48 13.70 -1.87
C GLU A 248 3.35 13.56 -3.12
N THR A 249 3.02 14.25 -4.20
CA THR A 249 3.78 14.14 -5.47
C THR A 249 5.12 14.87 -5.42
N GLN A 250 5.22 15.96 -4.65
CA GLN A 250 6.49 16.61 -4.31
C GLN A 250 7.40 15.68 -3.50
N ALA A 251 6.83 14.97 -2.51
CA ALA A 251 7.56 14.00 -1.71
C ALA A 251 8.04 12.81 -2.58
N ASP A 252 7.19 12.31 -3.47
CA ASP A 252 7.56 11.28 -4.44
C ASP A 252 8.69 11.72 -5.37
N ALA A 253 8.66 12.96 -5.87
CA ALA A 253 9.71 13.48 -6.74
C ALA A 253 11.08 13.44 -6.06
N LEU A 254 11.12 13.86 -4.79
CA LEU A 254 12.34 13.76 -3.99
C LEU A 254 12.73 12.30 -3.72
N GLY A 255 11.75 11.43 -3.47
CA GLY A 255 11.92 9.99 -3.36
C GLY A 255 12.60 9.38 -4.59
N VAL A 256 12.13 9.71 -5.79
CA VAL A 256 12.69 9.25 -7.07
C VAL A 256 14.13 9.74 -7.24
N ILE A 257 14.38 11.04 -7.06
CA ILE A 257 15.72 11.61 -7.25
C ILE A 257 16.73 11.00 -6.28
N LEU A 258 16.40 10.90 -5.00
CA LEU A 258 17.31 10.36 -3.99
C LEU A 258 17.52 8.84 -4.12
N ALA A 259 16.49 8.10 -4.54
CA ALA A 259 16.62 6.67 -4.81
C ALA A 259 17.43 6.38 -6.08
N THR A 260 17.43 7.29 -7.07
CA THR A 260 18.21 7.14 -8.31
C THR A 260 19.70 6.93 -8.00
N GLN A 261 20.28 7.63 -7.01
CA GLN A 261 21.68 7.40 -6.64
C GLN A 261 21.94 5.95 -6.18
N THR A 262 20.98 5.36 -5.46
CA THR A 262 21.09 3.95 -5.03
C THR A 262 21.03 2.99 -6.22
N ALA A 263 20.27 3.34 -7.26
CA ALA A 263 20.22 2.58 -8.51
C ALA A 263 21.52 2.68 -9.31
N ILE A 264 22.10 3.88 -9.42
CA ILE A 264 23.40 4.14 -10.05
C ILE A 264 24.50 3.30 -9.38
N ASP A 265 24.60 3.38 -8.04
CA ASP A 265 25.60 2.65 -7.27
C ASP A 265 25.46 1.12 -7.41
N ALA A 266 24.24 0.63 -7.67
CA ALA A 266 23.94 -0.77 -7.87
C ALA A 266 24.05 -1.25 -9.32
N GLY A 267 24.33 -0.35 -10.27
CA GLY A 267 24.41 -0.68 -11.70
C GLY A 267 23.09 -1.10 -12.33
N ILE A 268 21.96 -0.63 -11.79
CA ILE A 268 20.63 -0.84 -12.38
C ILE A 268 20.51 0.04 -13.63
N SER A 269 19.90 -0.46 -14.70
CA SER A 269 19.72 0.33 -15.92
C SER A 269 18.62 1.39 -15.77
N VAL A 270 18.71 2.47 -16.54
CA VAL A 270 17.71 3.55 -16.51
C VAL A 270 16.32 3.06 -16.94
N ALA A 271 16.23 2.16 -17.92
CA ALA A 271 14.97 1.60 -18.38
C ALA A 271 14.32 0.70 -17.32
N ASP A 272 15.13 -0.11 -16.63
CA ASP A 272 14.67 -0.97 -15.53
C ASP A 272 14.12 -0.13 -14.37
N LEU A 273 14.85 0.92 -13.98
CA LEU A 273 14.41 1.83 -12.93
C LEU A 273 13.13 2.57 -13.34
N PHE A 274 13.03 2.95 -14.62
CA PHE A 274 11.86 3.64 -15.17
C PHE A 274 10.57 2.81 -15.02
N GLY A 275 10.62 1.53 -15.38
CA GLY A 275 9.49 0.60 -15.23
C GLY A 275 9.24 0.14 -13.78
N PHE A 276 10.24 0.26 -12.91
CA PHE A 276 10.16 -0.19 -11.52
C PHE A 276 9.37 0.75 -10.60
N PHE A 277 9.60 2.07 -10.67
CA PHE A 277 8.92 3.03 -9.78
C PHE A 277 7.38 3.01 -9.83
N PRO A 278 6.73 2.93 -11.01
CA PRO A 278 5.27 2.81 -11.09
C PRO A 278 4.72 1.66 -10.24
N LYS A 279 5.40 0.51 -10.26
CA LYS A 279 5.03 -0.67 -9.46
C LYS A 279 5.23 -0.43 -7.96
N ILE A 280 6.25 0.35 -7.55
CA ILE A 280 6.44 0.71 -6.13
C ILE A 280 5.27 1.57 -5.66
N LEU A 281 4.88 2.57 -6.45
CA LEU A 281 3.77 3.47 -6.13
C LEU A 281 2.47 2.69 -5.99
N GLU A 282 2.22 1.76 -6.90
CA GLU A 282 1.03 0.92 -6.87
C GLU A 282 0.99 -0.03 -5.66
N HIS A 283 2.05 -0.79 -5.41
CA HIS A 283 2.10 -1.71 -4.27
C HIS A 283 1.99 -0.94 -2.94
N THR A 284 2.58 0.25 -2.87
CA THR A 284 2.43 1.12 -1.71
C THR A 284 0.99 1.60 -1.55
N ASP A 285 0.30 1.95 -2.64
CA ASP A 285 -1.10 2.34 -2.60
C ASP A 285 -2.02 1.19 -2.16
N MET A 286 -1.80 -0.04 -2.66
CA MET A 286 -2.53 -1.24 -2.21
C MET A 286 -2.36 -1.50 -0.71
N LEU A 287 -1.13 -1.42 -0.20
CA LEU A 287 -0.86 -1.54 1.22
C LEU A 287 -1.56 -0.41 1.99
N MET A 288 -1.38 0.85 1.61
CA MET A 288 -2.01 1.96 2.32
C MET A 288 -3.55 1.87 2.28
N MET A 289 -4.12 1.41 1.17
CA MET A 289 -5.54 1.13 1.03
C MET A 289 -6.00 0.01 1.98
N LEU A 290 -5.26 -1.09 2.07
CA LEU A 290 -5.52 -2.15 3.05
C LEU A 290 -5.64 -1.58 4.46
N ARG A 291 -4.64 -0.80 4.89
CA ARG A 291 -4.61 -0.20 6.24
C ARG A 291 -5.85 0.63 6.53
N ARG A 292 -6.21 1.52 5.60
CA ARG A 292 -7.32 2.46 5.76
C ARG A 292 -8.67 1.74 5.71
N THR A 293 -8.79 0.70 4.89
CA THR A 293 -10.00 -0.12 4.76
C THR A 293 -10.23 -0.98 5.99
N VAL A 294 -9.22 -1.72 6.46
CA VAL A 294 -9.28 -2.68 7.58
C VAL A 294 -9.92 -2.08 8.85
N ALA A 295 -9.55 -0.84 9.17
CA ALA A 295 -10.10 -0.12 10.33
C ALA A 295 -11.58 0.28 10.19
N ARG A 296 -12.11 0.33 8.95
CA ARG A 296 -13.47 0.78 8.63
C ARG A 296 -14.44 -0.36 8.31
N LEU A 297 -13.94 -1.60 8.23
CA LEU A 297 -14.79 -2.76 7.96
C LEU A 297 -15.81 -2.97 9.10
N PRO A 298 -17.02 -3.44 8.76
CA PRO A 298 -18.04 -3.76 9.76
C PRO A 298 -17.56 -4.79 10.77
N ARG A 299 -18.09 -4.72 11.99
CA ARG A 299 -17.79 -5.62 13.11
C ARG A 299 -19.06 -6.28 13.59
N GLY A 300 -19.25 -7.57 13.31
CA GLY A 300 -20.36 -8.37 13.82
C GLY A 300 -21.78 -7.90 13.45
N GLU A 301 -21.92 -6.77 12.75
CA GLU A 301 -23.15 -6.18 12.27
C GLU A 301 -23.00 -5.90 10.77
N LYS A 302 -23.97 -6.32 9.96
CA LYS A 302 -23.86 -6.26 8.50
C LYS A 302 -24.23 -4.89 7.91
N SER A 303 -25.04 -4.10 8.62
CA SER A 303 -25.33 -2.74 8.16
C SER A 303 -24.09 -1.86 8.29
N SER A 304 -23.64 -1.31 7.16
CA SER A 304 -22.40 -0.54 7.13
C SER A 304 -22.40 0.48 5.99
N ALA A 305 -21.63 1.54 6.18
CA ALA A 305 -21.36 2.55 5.19
C ALA A 305 -19.84 2.66 5.05
N ILE A 306 -19.29 2.01 4.03
CA ILE A 306 -17.86 1.89 3.86
C ILE A 306 -17.41 2.94 2.85
N ALA A 307 -16.63 3.91 3.34
CA ALA A 307 -15.98 4.88 2.48
C ALA A 307 -14.89 4.18 1.68
N THR A 308 -15.10 4.08 0.37
CA THR A 308 -14.13 3.51 -0.55
C THR A 308 -13.27 4.66 -1.03
N GLU A 309 -12.01 4.65 -0.61
CA GLU A 309 -11.10 5.75 -0.89
C GLU A 309 -10.64 5.74 -2.34
N ARG A 310 -10.34 6.94 -2.83
CA ARG A 310 -9.74 7.11 -4.14
C ARG A 310 -8.24 6.89 -4.04
N SER A 311 -7.69 6.18 -5.02
CA SER A 311 -6.25 6.17 -5.23
C SER A 311 -5.80 7.53 -5.78
N SER A 312 -4.67 8.03 -5.27
CA SER A 312 -3.95 9.16 -5.89
C SER A 312 -2.92 8.69 -6.93
N LEU A 313 -2.84 7.38 -7.17
CA LEU A 313 -1.84 6.75 -8.04
C LEU A 313 -1.83 7.35 -9.45
N PHE A 314 -2.98 7.63 -10.04
CA PHE A 314 -3.04 8.19 -11.39
C PHE A 314 -2.30 9.54 -11.50
N ALA A 315 -2.56 10.45 -10.56
CA ALA A 315 -1.88 11.75 -10.50
C ALA A 315 -0.38 11.58 -10.27
N ARG A 316 0.00 10.65 -9.37
CA ARG A 316 1.40 10.33 -9.06
C ARG A 316 2.13 9.76 -10.29
N LEU A 317 1.48 8.91 -11.07
CA LEU A 317 2.05 8.33 -12.31
C LEU A 317 2.20 9.39 -13.40
N CYS A 318 1.19 10.24 -13.63
CA CYS A 318 1.32 11.34 -14.59
C CYS A 318 2.46 12.31 -14.21
N LEU A 319 2.60 12.64 -12.92
CA LEU A 319 3.68 13.51 -12.46
C LEU A 319 5.05 12.83 -12.47
N TYR A 320 5.10 11.53 -12.24
CA TYR A 320 6.32 10.75 -12.42
C TYR A 320 6.82 10.82 -13.88
N LEU A 321 5.93 10.70 -14.86
CA LEU A 321 6.27 10.83 -16.28
C LEU A 321 6.85 12.23 -16.59
N GLU A 322 6.18 13.28 -16.14
CA GLU A 322 6.66 14.65 -16.32
C GLU A 322 8.03 14.83 -15.64
N LEU A 323 8.20 14.32 -14.41
CA LEU A 323 9.46 14.39 -13.67
C LEU A 323 10.60 13.72 -14.44
N VAL A 324 10.40 12.51 -14.96
CA VAL A 324 11.45 11.78 -15.70
C VAL A 324 11.80 12.51 -16.99
N ARG A 325 10.81 13.03 -17.74
CA ARG A 325 11.05 13.90 -18.90
C ARG A 325 11.87 15.13 -18.50
N GLY A 326 11.46 15.82 -17.43
CA GLY A 326 12.18 16.98 -16.92
C GLY A 326 13.61 16.68 -16.48
N LEU A 327 13.86 15.53 -15.84
CA LEU A 327 15.20 15.08 -15.46
C LEU A 327 16.06 14.77 -16.68
N ARG A 328 15.50 14.09 -17.68
CA ARG A 328 16.18 13.79 -18.95
C ARG A 328 16.56 15.05 -19.72
N ASP A 329 15.67 16.05 -19.74
CA ASP A 329 15.90 17.32 -20.43
C ASP A 329 16.74 18.32 -19.62
N GLY A 330 17.11 17.98 -18.38
CA GLY A 330 17.85 18.86 -17.48
C GLY A 330 17.04 20.06 -16.97
N ALA A 331 15.72 19.98 -17.00
CA ALA A 331 14.79 21.04 -16.60
C ALA A 331 14.40 20.99 -15.11
N VAL A 332 14.85 19.97 -14.37
CA VAL A 332 14.55 19.73 -12.95
C VAL A 332 15.81 19.95 -12.12
N ASP A 333 15.67 20.54 -10.93
CA ASP A 333 16.76 20.67 -9.96
C ASP A 333 17.11 19.30 -9.35
N ALA A 334 18.21 18.72 -9.83
CA ALA A 334 18.69 17.40 -9.45
C ALA A 334 20.23 17.31 -9.55
N PRO A 335 20.87 16.33 -8.87
CA PRO A 335 22.32 16.14 -8.98
C PRO A 335 22.72 15.83 -10.43
N ALA A 336 23.89 16.31 -10.86
CA ALA A 336 24.37 16.09 -12.23
C ALA A 336 24.47 14.60 -12.62
N GLU A 337 24.83 13.73 -11.66
CA GLU A 337 24.86 12.27 -11.86
C GLU A 337 23.47 11.69 -12.13
N VAL A 338 22.44 12.21 -11.45
CA VAL A 338 21.04 11.81 -11.64
C VAL A 338 20.53 12.28 -13.00
N ILE A 339 20.79 13.54 -13.38
CA ILE A 339 20.44 14.08 -14.70
C ILE A 339 21.12 13.26 -15.80
N ALA A 340 22.42 12.99 -15.67
CA ALA A 340 23.17 12.18 -16.62
C ALA A 340 22.60 10.76 -16.74
N TYR A 341 22.22 10.13 -15.62
CA TYR A 341 21.59 8.81 -15.62
C TYR A 341 20.25 8.81 -16.39
N TRP A 342 19.33 9.72 -16.07
CA TRP A 342 18.03 9.81 -16.73
C TRP A 342 18.12 10.25 -18.19
N SER A 343 19.16 10.99 -18.58
CA SER A 343 19.43 11.34 -19.98
C SER A 343 19.67 10.12 -20.89
N GLY A 344 20.04 8.97 -20.30
CA GLY A 344 20.21 7.71 -21.02
C GLY A 344 18.90 6.99 -21.38
N LEU A 345 17.75 7.44 -20.88
CA LEU A 345 16.45 6.83 -21.20
C LEU A 345 16.06 7.12 -22.65
N ALA A 346 15.61 6.09 -23.37
CA ALA A 346 15.14 6.26 -24.73
C ALA A 346 13.82 7.05 -24.76
N GLU A 347 13.68 7.98 -25.72
CA GLU A 347 12.43 8.76 -25.89
C GLU A 347 11.21 7.84 -26.06
N GLN A 348 11.41 6.72 -26.75
CA GLN A 348 10.34 5.79 -27.08
C GLN A 348 9.66 5.21 -25.83
N ASP A 349 10.41 4.97 -24.75
CA ASP A 349 9.88 4.44 -23.49
C ASP A 349 8.93 5.45 -22.82
N LEU A 350 9.28 6.74 -22.85
CA LEU A 350 8.44 7.84 -22.35
C LEU A 350 7.17 7.99 -23.19
N VAL A 351 7.31 8.01 -24.52
CA VAL A 351 6.19 8.14 -25.46
C VAL A 351 5.19 7.01 -25.27
N THR A 352 5.66 5.78 -25.03
CA THR A 352 4.76 4.64 -24.78
C THR A 352 3.95 4.82 -23.49
N MET A 353 4.54 5.24 -22.36
CA MET A 353 3.74 5.51 -21.15
C MET A 353 2.82 6.72 -21.30
N GLU A 354 3.20 7.73 -22.08
CA GLU A 354 2.34 8.88 -22.37
C GLU A 354 1.14 8.51 -23.24
N GLN A 355 1.30 7.59 -24.18
CA GLN A 355 0.19 7.05 -24.95
C GLN A 355 -0.84 6.38 -24.03
N LEU A 356 -0.39 5.57 -23.05
CA LEU A 356 -1.27 4.97 -22.03
C LEU A 356 -1.98 6.04 -21.18
N ALA A 357 -1.34 7.18 -20.91
CA ALA A 357 -1.96 8.29 -20.19
C ALA A 357 -3.01 9.02 -21.03
N ASN A 358 -2.80 9.13 -22.34
CA ASN A 358 -3.67 9.85 -23.27
C ASN A 358 -4.90 9.04 -23.68
N ASP A 359 -4.76 7.74 -23.89
CA ASP A 359 -5.87 6.84 -24.25
C ASP A 359 -6.76 6.47 -23.05
N GLY A 360 -6.30 6.75 -21.82
CA GLY A 360 -7.03 6.47 -20.58
C GLY A 360 -6.71 5.10 -19.95
N THR A 361 -5.85 4.29 -20.57
CA THR A 361 -5.43 2.99 -20.05
C THR A 361 -4.71 3.14 -18.71
N LEU A 362 -3.87 4.17 -18.55
CA LEU A 362 -3.15 4.44 -17.31
C LEU A 362 -4.09 4.76 -16.14
N ASP A 363 -5.22 5.41 -16.42
CA ASP A 363 -6.24 5.73 -15.42
C ASP A 363 -6.93 4.45 -14.93
N VAL A 364 -7.35 3.60 -15.87
CA VAL A 364 -7.93 2.27 -15.57
C VAL A 364 -6.96 1.42 -14.73
N LEU A 365 -5.67 1.40 -15.12
CA LEU A 365 -4.63 0.70 -14.36
C LEU A 365 -4.47 1.27 -12.95
N ALA A 366 -4.45 2.60 -12.81
CA ALA A 366 -4.32 3.24 -11.51
C ALA A 366 -5.54 3.00 -10.58
N MET A 367 -6.72 2.75 -11.16
CA MET A 367 -7.95 2.51 -10.42
C MET A 367 -8.18 1.03 -10.06
N ARG A 368 -7.45 0.09 -10.67
CA ARG A 368 -7.71 -1.35 -10.52
C ARG A 368 -7.69 -1.82 -9.07
N ALA A 369 -6.76 -1.32 -8.25
CA ALA A 369 -6.71 -1.66 -6.82
C ALA A 369 -7.98 -1.22 -6.09
N ALA A 370 -8.47 -0.01 -6.37
CA ALA A 370 -9.69 0.52 -5.75
C ALA A 370 -10.95 -0.25 -6.22
N LEU A 371 -11.02 -0.64 -7.49
CA LEU A 371 -12.09 -1.49 -8.03
C LEU A 371 -12.08 -2.87 -7.37
N MET A 372 -10.91 -3.47 -7.25
CA MET A 372 -10.72 -4.78 -6.64
C MET A 372 -11.03 -4.78 -5.15
N CYS A 373 -10.66 -3.70 -4.44
CA CYS A 373 -11.04 -3.52 -3.04
C CYS A 373 -12.56 -3.43 -2.88
N ARG A 374 -13.25 -2.66 -3.73
CA ARG A 374 -14.72 -2.53 -3.68
C ARG A 374 -15.44 -3.84 -3.94
N GLY A 375 -15.07 -4.52 -5.03
CA GLY A 375 -15.64 -5.82 -5.35
C GLY A 375 -15.34 -6.85 -4.27
N GLY A 376 -14.13 -6.83 -3.67
CA GLY A 376 -13.78 -7.70 -2.56
C GLY A 376 -14.67 -7.48 -1.34
N ILE A 377 -14.92 -6.23 -0.96
CA ILE A 377 -15.84 -5.87 0.14
C ILE A 377 -17.26 -6.35 -0.18
N GLU A 378 -17.77 -6.07 -1.39
CA GLU A 378 -19.11 -6.45 -1.81
C GLU A 378 -19.30 -7.97 -1.78
N VAL A 379 -18.37 -8.73 -2.37
CA VAL A 379 -18.40 -10.20 -2.34
C VAL A 379 -18.20 -10.72 -0.92
N GLY A 380 -17.39 -10.07 -0.08
CA GLY A 380 -17.18 -10.45 1.32
C GLY A 380 -18.43 -10.30 2.20
N LEU A 381 -19.24 -9.27 1.96
CA LEU A 381 -20.48 -9.02 2.72
C LEU A 381 -21.70 -9.72 2.13
N HIS A 382 -21.84 -9.69 0.81
CA HIS A 382 -23.03 -10.18 0.10
C HIS A 382 -22.87 -11.61 -0.45
N GLY A 383 -21.63 -12.07 -0.63
CA GLY A 383 -21.31 -13.37 -1.22
C GLY A 383 -21.23 -13.38 -2.75
N LYS A 384 -21.61 -12.30 -3.43
CA LYS A 384 -21.55 -12.13 -4.90
C LYS A 384 -21.53 -10.65 -5.28
N LEU A 385 -21.17 -10.33 -6.52
CA LEU A 385 -21.40 -8.99 -7.05
C LEU A 385 -22.88 -8.80 -7.39
N SER A 386 -23.37 -7.59 -7.16
CA SER A 386 -24.68 -7.16 -7.65
C SER A 386 -24.65 -6.96 -9.16
N ASP A 387 -25.83 -6.93 -9.78
CA ASP A 387 -25.93 -6.66 -11.21
C ASP A 387 -25.23 -5.34 -11.59
N PRO A 388 -24.57 -5.29 -12.76
CA PRO A 388 -24.03 -4.06 -13.32
C PRO A 388 -25.10 -2.98 -13.36
N LEU A 389 -24.69 -1.72 -13.15
CA LEU A 389 -25.62 -0.61 -13.34
C LEU A 389 -26.09 -0.57 -14.80
N ARG A 390 -27.34 -0.18 -15.02
CA ARG A 390 -27.82 0.16 -16.36
C ARG A 390 -27.05 1.38 -16.86
N ASP A 391 -26.86 1.50 -18.17
CA ASP A 391 -26.11 2.61 -18.80
C ASP A 391 -26.79 3.99 -18.64
N ASP A 392 -27.95 4.07 -18.00
CA ASP A 392 -28.73 5.29 -17.79
C ASP A 392 -28.06 6.32 -16.86
N TYR A 393 -26.99 5.95 -16.14
CA TYR A 393 -26.17 6.92 -15.40
C TYR A 393 -25.45 7.92 -16.31
N HIS A 394 -25.24 7.59 -17.60
CA HIS A 394 -24.65 8.52 -18.57
C HIS A 394 -25.55 9.75 -18.80
N ASP A 395 -26.87 9.62 -18.59
CA ASP A 395 -27.84 10.72 -18.72
C ASP A 395 -27.72 11.75 -17.58
N LEU A 396 -26.96 11.44 -16.51
CA LEU A 396 -26.70 12.35 -15.39
C LEU A 396 -25.60 13.40 -15.69
N GLY A 397 -24.96 13.32 -16.86
CA GLY A 397 -23.91 14.25 -17.29
C GLY A 397 -22.74 14.32 -16.29
N PRO A 398 -22.14 15.51 -16.05
CA PRO A 398 -21.03 15.68 -15.10
C PRO A 398 -21.35 15.23 -13.66
N PHE A 399 -22.63 15.21 -13.27
CA PHE A 399 -23.06 14.72 -11.95
C PHE A 399 -23.08 13.19 -11.85
N GLY A 400 -23.06 12.48 -12.99
CA GLY A 400 -22.87 11.04 -13.10
C GLY A 400 -21.41 10.58 -13.05
N GLY A 401 -20.45 11.50 -13.15
CA GLY A 401 -19.04 11.23 -13.49
C GLY A 401 -18.32 10.20 -12.63
N ASN A 402 -18.69 10.08 -11.35
CA ASN A 402 -18.11 9.10 -10.44
C ASN A 402 -19.01 7.89 -10.15
N LEU A 403 -20.27 7.92 -10.60
CA LEU A 403 -21.19 6.79 -10.41
C LEU A 403 -20.71 5.61 -11.25
N SER A 404 -20.34 5.83 -12.52
CA SER A 404 -19.75 4.80 -13.38
C SER A 404 -18.62 4.04 -12.68
N MET A 405 -17.67 4.78 -12.12
CA MET A 405 -16.50 4.24 -11.43
C MET A 405 -16.84 3.58 -10.08
N ALA A 406 -17.88 4.06 -9.40
CA ALA A 406 -18.37 3.44 -8.17
C ALA A 406 -18.98 2.05 -8.40
N TYR A 407 -19.51 1.79 -9.61
CA TYR A 407 -20.11 0.51 -10.00
C TYR A 407 -19.23 -0.33 -10.93
N ALA A 408 -18.09 0.19 -11.40
CA ALA A 408 -17.27 -0.47 -12.41
C ALA A 408 -16.78 -1.86 -12.00
N HIS A 409 -16.59 -2.12 -10.69
CA HIS A 409 -16.23 -3.45 -10.20
C HIS A 409 -17.30 -4.51 -10.45
N ARG A 410 -18.57 -4.13 -10.69
CA ARG A 410 -19.66 -5.06 -10.99
C ARG A 410 -19.63 -5.61 -12.41
N GLN A 411 -18.80 -5.04 -13.29
CA GLN A 411 -18.54 -5.59 -14.62
C GLN A 411 -17.50 -6.71 -14.59
N LEU A 412 -16.82 -6.89 -13.46
CA LEU A 412 -15.85 -7.95 -13.26
C LEU A 412 -16.57 -9.24 -12.84
N PRO A 413 -16.05 -10.41 -13.23
CA PRO A 413 -16.63 -11.67 -12.77
C PRO A 413 -16.28 -11.97 -11.30
N ASP A 414 -17.25 -12.51 -10.55
CA ASP A 414 -17.15 -12.87 -9.11
C ASP A 414 -15.92 -13.72 -8.75
N TRP A 415 -15.49 -14.60 -9.65
CA TRP A 415 -14.38 -15.52 -9.38
C TRP A 415 -13.05 -14.77 -9.17
N LEU A 416 -12.89 -13.54 -9.69
CA LEU A 416 -11.68 -12.74 -9.47
C LEU A 416 -11.45 -12.38 -8.00
N PHE A 417 -12.50 -12.40 -7.18
CA PHE A 417 -12.46 -12.03 -5.76
C PHE A 417 -12.32 -13.25 -4.84
N ARG A 418 -12.17 -14.45 -5.41
CA ARG A 418 -12.08 -15.72 -4.69
C ARG A 418 -10.68 -16.29 -4.87
N ILE A 419 -9.89 -16.33 -3.82
CA ILE A 419 -8.50 -16.80 -3.94
C ILE A 419 -8.45 -18.28 -4.34
N GLU A 420 -9.42 -19.07 -3.92
CA GLU A 420 -9.57 -20.49 -4.24
C GLU A 420 -9.71 -20.78 -5.74
N THR A 421 -10.25 -19.86 -6.54
CA THR A 421 -10.38 -20.04 -7.99
C THR A 421 -9.10 -19.68 -8.74
N SER A 422 -8.07 -19.17 -8.05
CA SER A 422 -6.78 -18.80 -8.63
C SER A 422 -5.69 -19.86 -8.45
N PHE A 423 -6.02 -21.03 -7.90
CA PHE A 423 -5.03 -22.08 -7.65
C PHE A 423 -4.46 -22.70 -8.94
N GLU A 424 -5.22 -22.61 -10.04
CA GLU A 424 -4.83 -23.01 -11.40
C GLU A 424 -4.37 -21.80 -12.25
N TRP A 425 -4.13 -20.64 -11.63
CA TRP A 425 -3.70 -19.43 -12.36
C TRP A 425 -2.36 -19.66 -13.07
N GLU A 426 -2.26 -19.24 -14.34
CA GLU A 426 -1.04 -19.37 -15.14
C GLU A 426 -0.44 -18.00 -15.52
N PRO A 427 0.89 -17.85 -15.59
CA PRO A 427 1.52 -16.57 -15.93
C PRO A 427 1.23 -16.03 -17.34
N ASP A 428 0.89 -16.91 -18.29
CA ASP A 428 0.58 -16.56 -19.68
C ASP A 428 -0.87 -16.03 -19.84
N ASP A 429 -1.65 -16.01 -18.77
CA ASP A 429 -2.94 -15.31 -18.72
C ASP A 429 -2.68 -13.80 -18.83
N ALA A 430 -2.55 -13.32 -20.07
CA ALA A 430 -2.08 -11.99 -20.52
C ALA A 430 -2.79 -10.75 -19.92
N ALA A 431 -3.71 -10.92 -18.97
CA ALA A 431 -4.48 -9.88 -18.30
C ALA A 431 -4.37 -9.89 -16.76
N ALA A 432 -3.65 -10.84 -16.15
CA ALA A 432 -3.76 -11.13 -14.72
C ALA A 432 -2.51 -10.72 -13.94
N ASP A 433 -2.60 -9.57 -13.26
CA ASP A 433 -1.63 -9.25 -12.21
C ASP A 433 -1.92 -10.09 -10.96
N ALA A 434 -1.08 -11.08 -10.70
CA ALA A 434 -1.24 -11.98 -9.56
C ALA A 434 -1.31 -11.25 -8.21
N VAL A 435 -0.66 -10.09 -8.08
CA VAL A 435 -0.71 -9.26 -6.87
C VAL A 435 -2.10 -8.68 -6.67
N VAL A 436 -2.72 -8.19 -7.75
CA VAL A 436 -4.07 -7.61 -7.74
C VAL A 436 -5.12 -8.65 -7.34
N TYR A 437 -5.03 -9.88 -7.85
CA TYR A 437 -5.96 -10.96 -7.49
C TYR A 437 -5.74 -11.42 -6.05
N GLY A 438 -4.48 -11.53 -5.61
CA GLY A 438 -4.16 -11.79 -4.21
C GLY A 438 -4.75 -10.74 -3.27
N PHE A 439 -4.66 -9.47 -3.66
CA PHE A 439 -5.26 -8.35 -2.93
C PHE A 439 -6.78 -8.43 -2.86
N ALA A 440 -7.46 -8.66 -3.99
CA ALA A 440 -8.92 -8.78 -4.08
C ALA A 440 -9.45 -9.90 -3.17
N GLY A 441 -8.83 -11.09 -3.25
CA GLY A 441 -9.17 -12.23 -2.41
C GLY A 441 -8.96 -11.96 -0.92
N ALA A 442 -7.88 -11.25 -0.57
CA ALA A 442 -7.58 -10.90 0.82
C ALA A 442 -8.63 -9.95 1.38
N ILE A 443 -8.98 -8.88 0.66
CA ILE A 443 -10.02 -7.93 1.09
C ILE A 443 -11.36 -8.64 1.30
N ARG A 444 -11.73 -9.57 0.40
CA ARG A 444 -12.95 -10.38 0.53
C ARG A 444 -12.96 -11.20 1.81
N ASP A 445 -11.91 -11.99 2.06
CA ASP A 445 -11.85 -12.86 3.24
C ASP A 445 -11.74 -12.04 4.54
N ILE A 446 -10.98 -10.94 4.57
CA ILE A 446 -10.90 -10.04 5.73
C ILE A 446 -12.27 -9.44 6.05
N THR A 447 -13.02 -9.03 5.02
CA THR A 447 -14.35 -8.43 5.17
C THR A 447 -15.35 -9.46 5.71
N GLU A 448 -15.36 -10.68 5.15
CA GLU A 448 -16.21 -11.78 5.61
C GLU A 448 -15.95 -12.13 7.08
N ILE A 449 -14.68 -12.25 7.48
CA ILE A 449 -14.31 -12.57 8.86
C ILE A 449 -14.71 -11.40 9.79
N SER A 450 -14.40 -10.16 9.41
CA SER A 450 -14.74 -8.98 10.22
C SER A 450 -16.25 -8.85 10.47
N ALA A 451 -17.05 -9.15 9.45
CA ALA A 451 -18.51 -9.06 9.53
C ALA A 451 -19.16 -10.22 10.30
N SER A 452 -18.53 -11.41 10.31
CA SER A 452 -19.05 -12.61 10.98
C SER A 452 -18.62 -12.72 12.45
N GLU A 453 -17.58 -12.01 12.87
CA GLU A 453 -17.12 -11.98 14.26
C GLU A 453 -18.13 -11.23 15.16
N THR A 454 -18.88 -11.96 15.99
CA THR A 454 -19.95 -11.42 16.85
C THR A 454 -19.45 -11.18 18.28
N ARG A 455 -18.83 -10.02 18.55
CA ARG A 455 -18.37 -9.68 19.92
C ARG A 455 -19.18 -8.60 20.64
N SER A 456 -19.29 -8.79 21.95
CA SER A 456 -19.78 -7.81 22.92
C SER A 456 -18.79 -6.65 23.08
N ARG A 457 -19.29 -5.43 23.34
CA ARG A 457 -18.55 -4.15 23.50
C ARG A 457 -17.34 -4.14 24.47
N TRP A 458 -17.08 -5.21 25.22
CA TRP A 458 -15.93 -5.30 26.12
C TRP A 458 -14.71 -5.86 25.37
N SER A 459 -13.96 -4.99 24.73
CA SER A 459 -12.67 -5.34 24.13
C SER A 459 -11.65 -5.67 25.22
N VAL A 460 -10.90 -6.77 25.03
CA VAL A 460 -9.71 -7.06 25.83
C VAL A 460 -8.74 -5.89 25.65
N GLY A 461 -8.38 -5.22 26.74
CA GLY A 461 -7.52 -4.06 26.68
C GLY A 461 -6.05 -4.45 26.49
N ARG A 462 -5.26 -3.56 25.88
CA ARG A 462 -3.78 -3.67 25.79
C ARG A 462 -3.11 -4.05 27.11
N ARG A 463 -3.67 -3.62 28.24
CA ARG A 463 -3.16 -3.91 29.59
C ARG A 463 -3.29 -5.39 29.96
N ASP A 464 -4.34 -6.06 29.50
CA ASP A 464 -4.64 -7.45 29.85
C ASP A 464 -3.72 -8.42 29.10
N ILE A 465 -3.38 -8.10 27.85
CA ILE A 465 -2.48 -8.89 26.98
C ILE A 465 -1.02 -8.81 27.46
N MET A 466 -0.55 -7.62 27.87
CA MET A 466 0.84 -7.42 28.29
C MET A 466 1.18 -8.07 29.64
N LEU A 467 0.18 -8.39 30.47
CA LEU A 467 0.39 -9.03 31.78
C LEU A 467 0.68 -10.54 31.66
N GLU A 468 0.36 -11.18 30.53
CA GLU A 468 0.30 -12.65 30.42
C GLU A 468 1.29 -13.28 29.41
N GLY A 469 2.15 -12.50 28.73
CA GLY A 469 3.22 -13.03 27.87
C GLY A 469 2.77 -13.61 26.52
N SER A 470 1.61 -13.24 26.00
CA SER A 470 1.03 -13.78 24.75
C SER A 470 1.62 -13.20 23.44
N ASP A 471 2.35 -12.09 23.51
CA ASP A 471 2.86 -11.37 22.31
C ASP A 471 3.82 -12.22 21.46
N ALA A 472 4.72 -12.97 22.09
CA ALA A 472 5.72 -13.76 21.37
C ALA A 472 5.10 -14.89 20.53
N VAL A 473 4.00 -15.49 21.01
CA VAL A 473 3.35 -16.63 20.34
C VAL A 473 2.57 -16.16 19.11
N PHE A 474 1.86 -15.04 19.20
CA PHE A 474 1.16 -14.45 18.06
C PHE A 474 2.15 -13.97 16.97
N VAL A 475 3.25 -13.32 17.38
CA VAL A 475 4.30 -12.91 16.45
C VAL A 475 4.94 -14.13 15.77
N GLU A 476 5.18 -15.23 16.49
CA GLU A 476 5.67 -16.47 15.87
C GLU A 476 4.65 -17.12 14.92
N LEU A 477 3.35 -16.98 15.17
CA LEU A 477 2.30 -17.44 14.23
C LEU A 477 2.32 -16.64 12.92
N LEU A 478 2.34 -15.31 12.99
CA LEU A 478 2.45 -14.46 11.81
C LEU A 478 3.73 -14.76 11.03
N ARG A 479 4.85 -14.94 11.75
CA ARG A 479 6.11 -15.39 11.17
C ARG A 479 6.01 -16.78 10.58
N SER A 480 5.21 -17.68 11.14
CA SER A 480 5.02 -19.03 10.61
C SER A 480 4.40 -18.99 9.22
N ALA A 481 3.29 -18.28 9.03
CA ALA A 481 2.67 -18.15 7.71
C ALA A 481 3.66 -17.57 6.68
N ARG A 482 4.39 -16.51 7.05
CA ARG A 482 5.43 -15.93 6.19
C ARG A 482 6.57 -16.93 5.92
N ARG A 483 7.09 -17.61 6.95
CA ARG A 483 8.16 -18.63 6.83
C ARG A 483 7.75 -19.81 5.98
N GLN A 484 6.51 -20.30 6.11
CA GLN A 484 6.01 -21.43 5.33
C GLN A 484 6.10 -21.10 3.84
N THR A 485 5.64 -19.91 3.43
CA THR A 485 5.81 -19.47 2.04
C THR A 485 7.29 -19.51 1.60
N PHE A 486 8.25 -19.08 2.41
CA PHE A 486 9.68 -19.14 2.03
C PHE A 486 10.31 -20.54 2.10
N GLY A 487 10.01 -21.31 3.14
CA GLY A 487 10.62 -22.60 3.45
C GLY A 487 10.08 -23.77 2.63
N ARG A 488 9.02 -23.52 1.85
CA ARG A 488 8.33 -24.51 1.00
C ARG A 488 7.81 -25.74 1.76
N GLN A 489 7.59 -25.59 3.05
CA GLN A 489 7.10 -26.64 3.94
C GLN A 489 5.95 -26.07 4.78
N LEU A 490 4.88 -26.85 4.91
CA LEU A 490 3.76 -26.53 5.78
C LEU A 490 4.07 -26.99 7.20
N ASP A 491 3.75 -26.15 8.17
CA ASP A 491 3.78 -26.52 9.57
C ASP A 491 2.40 -27.03 10.00
N THR A 492 2.31 -27.93 10.98
CA THR A 492 1.02 -28.52 11.40
C THR A 492 0.50 -28.01 12.75
N TRP A 493 1.31 -27.24 13.51
CA TRP A 493 0.95 -26.80 14.87
C TRP A 493 -0.10 -25.66 14.96
N TRP A 494 -0.59 -25.12 13.84
CA TRP A 494 -1.35 -23.85 13.82
C TRP A 494 -2.87 -23.99 13.95
N ARG A 495 -3.45 -25.19 13.85
CA ARG A 495 -4.90 -25.38 14.05
C ARG A 495 -5.28 -25.16 15.53
N GLY A 496 -6.15 -24.19 15.80
CA GLY A 496 -6.70 -23.91 17.14
C GLY A 496 -5.89 -22.88 17.93
N PHE A 497 -5.20 -21.95 17.27
CA PHE A 497 -4.44 -20.89 17.94
C PHE A 497 -5.35 -19.94 18.72
N GLU A 498 -6.53 -19.61 18.18
CA GLU A 498 -7.53 -18.85 18.92
C GLU A 498 -7.93 -19.57 20.22
N THR A 499 -8.10 -20.90 20.16
CA THR A 499 -8.39 -21.75 21.31
C THR A 499 -7.23 -21.76 22.33
N ILE A 500 -5.98 -21.76 21.86
CA ILE A 500 -4.78 -21.66 22.71
C ILE A 500 -4.72 -20.30 23.42
N LEU A 501 -5.02 -19.20 22.73
CA LEU A 501 -5.09 -17.87 23.34
C LEU A 501 -6.22 -17.79 24.38
N ARG A 502 -7.41 -18.30 24.05
CA ARG A 502 -8.55 -18.33 24.98
C ARG A 502 -8.26 -19.17 26.23
N HIS A 503 -7.70 -20.38 26.08
CA HIS A 503 -7.37 -21.23 27.22
C HIS A 503 -6.26 -20.68 28.12
N ARG A 504 -5.24 -20.03 27.55
CA ARG A 504 -4.19 -19.38 28.36
C ARG A 504 -4.74 -18.18 29.14
N HIS A 505 -5.67 -17.44 28.55
CA HIS A 505 -6.31 -16.31 29.22
C HIS A 505 -7.27 -16.75 30.34
N GLU A 506 -8.00 -17.85 30.14
CA GLU A 506 -8.84 -18.45 31.19
C GLU A 506 -8.01 -18.98 32.37
N ALA A 507 -6.82 -19.53 32.12
CA ALA A 507 -5.91 -20.05 33.15
C ALA A 507 -5.15 -18.95 33.91
N ALA A 508 -5.03 -17.74 33.36
CA ALA A 508 -4.29 -16.63 33.95
C ALA A 508 -5.16 -15.68 34.81
N ARG A 509 -6.49 -15.88 34.82
CA ARG A 509 -7.39 -15.14 35.71
C ARG A 509 -7.12 -15.52 37.17
N PRO A 510 -6.78 -14.57 38.06
CA PRO A 510 -6.74 -14.86 39.49
C PRO A 510 -8.15 -15.27 39.94
N ALA A 511 -8.20 -16.36 40.72
CA ALA A 511 -9.43 -16.97 41.24
C ALA A 511 -10.26 -16.03 42.12
#